data_AF-A0A3C0CUE0-F1
#
_entry.id   AF-A0A3C0CUE0-F1
#
_cell.length_a   1.000
_cell.length_b   1.000
_cell.length_c   1.000
_cell.angle_alpha   90.00
_cell.angle_beta   90.00
_cell.angle_gamma   90.00
#
_symmetry.space_group_name_H-M   'P 1'
#
loop_
_entity.id
_entity.type
_entity.pdbx_description
1 polymer ?
#
loop_
_entity_poly.entity_id
_entity_poly.type
_entity_poly.pdbx_seq_one_letter_code
_entity_poly.pdbx_strand_id
1 'polypeptide(L)'
;AEPQITAAMVHIQDHSASNPVSFSQSGAVEALLGPQESVKMMVEEFNKRRKVITAGLSAIPGIVCPEPGGAFYVFPNVSALFGKTAGGAVIEDADAFAAYLLGEARVAVVPGGGFGAPNNIRLSYATSMANIEKGIVRIAEAVGKLA
;
A
#
# COMPACT_ATOMS: atom_id res chain seq x y z
N ALA A 1 18.66 -19.09 12.85
CA ALA A 1 19.38 -19.12 11.57
C ALA A 1 20.52 -20.12 11.67
N GLU A 2 20.89 -20.79 10.58
CA GLU A 2 22.06 -21.66 10.59
C GLU A 2 23.33 -20.80 10.75
N PRO A 3 24.22 -21.10 11.72
CA PRO A 3 25.37 -20.24 12.02
C PRO A 3 26.27 -19.95 10.81
N GLN A 4 26.41 -20.93 9.92
CA GLN A 4 27.20 -20.79 8.69
C GLN A 4 26.63 -19.74 7.74
N ILE A 5 25.31 -19.65 7.64
CA ILE A 5 24.63 -18.64 6.81
C ILE A 5 24.84 -17.25 7.41
N THR A 6 24.68 -17.10 8.74
CA THR A 6 24.88 -15.79 9.41
C THR A 6 26.31 -15.29 9.27
N ALA A 7 27.32 -16.16 9.38
CA ALA A 7 28.72 -15.78 9.16
C ALA A 7 28.96 -15.28 7.72
N ALA A 8 28.42 -15.99 6.72
CA ALA A 8 28.50 -15.56 5.33
C ALA A 8 27.82 -14.20 5.09
N MET A 9 26.66 -13.96 5.73
CA MET A 9 25.97 -12.66 5.66
C MET A 9 26.81 -11.52 6.25
N VAL A 10 27.51 -11.75 7.37
CA VAL A 10 28.41 -10.75 7.98
C VAL A 10 29.54 -10.39 7.02
N HIS A 11 30.16 -11.36 6.37
CA HIS A 11 31.21 -11.09 5.37
C HIS A 11 30.73 -10.23 4.21
N ILE A 12 29.52 -10.46 3.71
CA ILE A 12 28.92 -9.61 2.67
C ILE A 12 28.66 -8.20 3.20
N GLN A 13 28.12 -8.10 4.42
CA GLN A 13 27.75 -6.82 5.02
C GLN A 13 28.98 -5.93 5.26
N ASP A 14 30.09 -6.49 5.75
CA ASP A 14 31.34 -5.76 6.02
C ASP A 14 31.87 -5.04 4.77
N HIS A 15 31.71 -5.67 3.60
CA HIS A 15 32.13 -5.11 2.31
C HIS A 15 31.05 -4.34 1.55
N SER A 16 29.80 -4.34 2.03
CA SER A 16 28.68 -3.65 1.37
C SER A 16 28.32 -2.33 2.05
N ALA A 17 28.11 -2.37 3.37
CA ALA A 17 27.59 -1.23 4.13
C ALA A 17 28.20 -1.10 5.54
N SER A 18 29.11 -2.01 5.93
CA SER A 18 29.68 -2.10 7.27
C SER A 18 28.57 -2.18 8.36
N ASN A 19 28.77 -1.54 9.51
CA ASN A 19 27.83 -1.59 10.62
C ASN A 19 26.63 -0.64 10.42
N PRO A 20 25.42 -1.03 10.87
CA PRO A 20 24.28 -0.10 10.97
C PRO A 20 24.59 1.11 11.87
N VAL A 21 23.89 2.21 11.65
CA VAL A 21 24.04 3.46 12.41
C VAL A 21 23.94 3.22 13.93
N SER A 22 24.98 3.63 14.68
CA SER A 22 25.15 3.27 16.10
C SER A 22 24.03 3.73 17.03
N PHE A 23 23.52 4.95 16.86
CA PHE A 23 22.42 5.46 17.69
C PHE A 23 21.07 4.81 17.34
N SER A 24 20.87 4.39 16.08
CA SER A 24 19.69 3.59 15.70
C SER A 24 19.70 2.22 16.36
N GLN A 25 20.89 1.62 16.53
CA GLN A 25 21.02 0.38 17.29
C GLN A 25 20.61 0.57 18.75
N SER A 26 21.00 1.68 19.39
CA SER A 26 20.59 2.02 20.76
C SER A 26 19.07 2.21 20.86
N GLY A 27 18.46 2.91 19.89
CA GLY A 27 17.00 3.03 19.81
C GLY A 27 16.28 1.71 19.56
N ALA A 28 16.88 0.80 18.78
CA ALA A 28 16.33 -0.52 18.53
C ALA A 28 16.33 -1.40 19.80
N VAL A 29 17.35 -1.27 20.67
CA VAL A 29 17.35 -1.96 21.97
C VAL A 29 16.15 -1.54 22.82
N GLU A 30 15.93 -0.22 22.96
CA GLU A 30 14.76 0.29 23.71
C GLU A 30 13.44 -0.12 23.05
N ALA A 31 13.35 -0.04 21.72
CA ALA A 31 12.14 -0.46 21.00
C ALA A 31 11.81 -1.95 21.20
N LEU A 32 12.81 -2.82 21.39
CA LEU A 32 12.62 -4.26 21.58
C LEU A 32 12.38 -4.66 23.04
N LEU A 33 13.09 -4.04 23.98
CA LEU A 33 13.08 -4.42 25.41
C LEU A 33 12.15 -3.56 26.26
N GLY A 34 11.83 -2.35 25.79
CA GLY A 34 10.96 -1.41 26.47
C GLY A 34 9.46 -1.72 26.29
N PRO A 35 8.58 -0.82 26.77
CA PRO A 35 7.14 -0.99 26.73
C PRO A 35 6.59 -1.10 25.29
N GLN A 36 5.61 -1.98 25.08
CA GLN A 36 5.10 -2.34 23.74
C GLN A 36 3.71 -1.75 23.42
N GLU A 37 3.18 -0.88 24.29
CA GLU A 37 1.84 -0.28 24.17
C GLU A 37 1.70 0.53 22.88
N SER A 38 2.78 1.16 22.41
CA SER A 38 2.80 1.92 21.16
C SER A 38 2.41 1.06 19.95
N VAL A 39 2.90 -0.18 19.89
CA VAL A 39 2.57 -1.13 18.82
C VAL A 39 1.10 -1.50 18.86
N LYS A 40 0.56 -1.78 20.05
CA LYS A 40 -0.86 -2.11 20.23
C LYS A 40 -1.76 -0.95 19.78
N MET A 41 -1.45 0.28 20.20
CA MET A 41 -2.18 1.48 19.78
C MET A 41 -2.14 1.67 18.26
N MET A 42 -0.98 1.47 17.63
CA MET A 42 -0.85 1.55 16.18
C MET A 42 -1.68 0.48 15.48
N VAL A 43 -1.62 -0.79 15.92
CA VAL A 43 -2.39 -1.89 15.33
C VAL A 43 -3.89 -1.64 15.40
N GLU A 44 -4.40 -1.15 16.53
CA GLU A 44 -5.82 -0.81 16.70
C GLU A 44 -6.25 0.28 15.71
N GLU A 45 -5.43 1.32 15.55
CA GLU A 45 -5.70 2.42 14.63
C GLU A 45 -5.59 2.00 13.15
N PHE A 46 -4.59 1.19 12.80
CA PHE A 46 -4.46 0.61 11.45
C PHE A 46 -5.63 -0.31 11.12
N ASN A 47 -6.17 -1.05 12.09
CA ASN A 47 -7.35 -1.89 11.87
C ASN A 47 -8.61 -1.06 11.55
N LYS A 48 -8.80 0.10 12.21
CA LYS A 48 -9.90 1.02 11.86
C LYS A 48 -9.75 1.52 10.42
N ARG A 49 -8.54 1.97 10.06
CA ARG A 49 -8.22 2.46 8.71
C ARG A 49 -8.42 1.37 7.65
N ARG A 50 -7.97 0.15 7.93
CA ARG A 50 -8.15 -1.04 7.08
C ARG A 50 -9.62 -1.27 6.76
N LYS A 51 -10.48 -1.27 7.77
CA LYS A 51 -11.93 -1.48 7.59
C LYS A 51 -12.55 -0.40 6.70
N VAL A 52 -12.21 0.88 6.94
CA VAL A 52 -12.74 2.00 6.16
C VAL A 52 -12.30 1.93 4.70
N ILE A 53 -11.00 1.74 4.44
CA ILE A 53 -10.50 1.70 3.06
C ILE A 53 -10.99 0.48 2.28
N THR A 54 -11.03 -0.70 2.91
CA THR A 54 -11.55 -1.90 2.25
C THR A 54 -13.04 -1.77 1.94
N ALA A 55 -13.86 -1.32 2.91
CA ALA A 55 -15.29 -1.14 2.68
C ALA A 55 -15.59 -0.06 1.63
N GLY A 56 -14.88 1.07 1.70
CA GLY A 56 -15.07 2.18 0.77
C GLY A 56 -14.67 1.82 -0.67
N LEU A 57 -13.55 1.13 -0.87
CA LEU A 57 -13.14 0.69 -2.21
C LEU A 57 -14.04 -0.41 -2.77
N SER A 58 -14.48 -1.36 -1.95
CA SER A 58 -15.40 -2.43 -2.38
C SER A 58 -16.81 -1.93 -2.73
N ALA A 59 -17.18 -0.73 -2.29
CA ALA A 59 -18.44 -0.09 -2.67
C ALA A 59 -18.39 0.54 -4.08
N ILE A 60 -17.20 0.70 -4.68
CA ILE A 60 -17.03 1.31 -6.00
C ILE A 60 -17.25 0.24 -7.08
N PRO A 61 -18.22 0.41 -8.01
CA PRO A 61 -18.46 -0.55 -9.07
C PRO A 61 -17.21 -0.81 -9.92
N GLY A 62 -16.88 -2.09 -10.11
CA GLY A 62 -15.70 -2.51 -10.87
C GLY A 62 -14.42 -2.63 -10.05
N ILE A 63 -14.46 -2.41 -8.73
CA ILE A 63 -13.34 -2.63 -7.82
C ILE A 63 -13.67 -3.79 -6.87
N VAL A 64 -12.78 -4.78 -6.82
CA VAL A 64 -12.85 -5.88 -5.85
C VAL A 64 -11.69 -5.73 -4.87
N CYS A 65 -11.99 -5.39 -3.61
CA CYS A 65 -10.99 -5.16 -2.57
C CYS A 65 -11.14 -6.15 -1.41
N PRO A 66 -10.38 -7.27 -1.41
CA PRO A 66 -10.35 -8.19 -0.28
C PRO A 66 -9.81 -7.51 0.98
N GLU A 67 -10.34 -7.89 2.16
CA GLU A 67 -9.80 -7.41 3.43
C GLU A 67 -8.45 -8.08 3.73
N PRO A 68 -7.35 -7.31 3.92
CA PRO A 68 -6.03 -7.88 4.14
C PRO A 68 -5.87 -8.40 5.57
N GLY A 69 -5.17 -9.52 5.76
CA GLY A 69 -4.92 -10.10 7.09
C GLY A 69 -3.92 -9.31 7.97
N GLY A 70 -3.14 -8.40 7.38
CA GLY A 70 -2.11 -7.63 8.07
C GLY A 70 -1.40 -6.61 7.17
N ALA A 71 -0.26 -6.09 7.62
CA ALA A 71 0.43 -4.94 7.05
C ALA A 71 -0.45 -3.67 7.02
N PHE A 72 -0.14 -2.72 6.13
CA PHE A 72 -0.88 -1.46 5.98
C PHE A 72 -1.21 -1.11 4.52
N TYR A 73 -1.42 -2.14 3.70
CA TYR A 73 -1.76 -2.00 2.28
C TYR A 73 -3.06 -2.73 1.94
N VAL A 74 -3.84 -2.15 1.02
CA VAL A 74 -4.86 -2.88 0.27
C VAL A 74 -4.40 -3.08 -1.16
N PHE A 75 -4.88 -4.16 -1.78
CA PHE A 75 -4.46 -4.56 -3.12
C PHE A 75 -5.67 -4.91 -4.01
N PRO A 76 -6.59 -3.96 -4.23
CA PRO A 76 -7.79 -4.21 -5.01
C PRO A 76 -7.48 -4.64 -6.44
N ASN A 77 -8.31 -5.54 -6.97
CA ASN A 77 -8.40 -5.82 -8.39
C ASN A 77 -9.29 -4.76 -9.05
N VAL A 78 -8.82 -4.21 -10.17
CA VAL A 78 -9.46 -3.13 -10.94
C VAL A 78 -9.68 -3.50 -12.40
N SER A 79 -9.48 -4.77 -12.77
CA SER A 79 -9.51 -5.17 -14.19
C SER A 79 -10.88 -5.02 -14.84
N ALA A 80 -11.95 -4.94 -14.06
CA ALA A 80 -13.30 -4.64 -14.57
C ALA A 80 -13.46 -3.18 -15.06
N LEU A 81 -12.47 -2.32 -14.80
CA LEU A 81 -12.41 -0.95 -15.32
C LEU A 81 -11.58 -0.85 -16.61
N PHE A 82 -10.88 -1.91 -17.01
CA PHE A 82 -10.09 -1.91 -18.22
C PHE A 82 -10.99 -1.88 -19.46
N GLY A 83 -10.54 -1.23 -20.52
CA GLY A 83 -11.30 -0.97 -21.75
C GLY A 83 -12.27 0.21 -21.65
N LYS A 84 -12.52 0.76 -20.45
CA LYS A 84 -13.30 2.00 -20.30
C LYS A 84 -12.49 3.22 -20.74
N THR A 85 -13.19 4.30 -21.05
CA THR A 85 -12.60 5.55 -21.52
C THR A 85 -12.71 6.68 -20.51
N ALA A 86 -11.65 7.48 -20.39
CA ALA A 86 -11.58 8.70 -19.61
C ALA A 86 -11.09 9.85 -20.49
N GLY A 87 -11.95 10.82 -20.82
CA GLY A 87 -11.55 11.97 -21.65
C GLY A 87 -11.00 11.58 -23.03
N GLY A 88 -11.46 10.46 -23.59
CA GLY A 88 -11.00 9.94 -24.88
C GLY A 88 -9.79 8.99 -24.84
N ALA A 89 -9.16 8.79 -23.68
CA ALA A 89 -8.11 7.79 -23.49
C ALA A 89 -8.68 6.49 -22.90
N VAL A 90 -8.22 5.35 -23.39
CA VAL A 90 -8.64 4.02 -22.89
C VAL A 90 -7.79 3.64 -21.68
N ILE A 91 -8.43 3.09 -20.65
CA ILE A 91 -7.76 2.46 -19.52
C ILE A 91 -7.40 1.03 -19.93
N GLU A 92 -6.20 0.81 -20.47
CA GLU A 92 -5.82 -0.51 -21.01
C GLU A 92 -5.34 -1.49 -19.93
N ASP A 93 -4.75 -0.97 -18.85
CA ASP A 93 -4.16 -1.75 -17.76
C ASP A 93 -4.13 -0.96 -16.43
N ALA A 94 -3.51 -1.56 -15.41
CA ALA A 94 -3.37 -0.95 -14.08
C ALA A 94 -2.46 0.29 -14.08
N ASP A 95 -1.49 0.38 -14.99
CA ASP A 95 -0.59 1.54 -15.13
C ASP A 95 -1.36 2.74 -15.69
N ALA A 96 -2.15 2.54 -16.75
CA ALA A 96 -3.07 3.54 -17.29
C ALA A 96 -4.10 3.98 -16.24
N PHE A 97 -4.66 3.03 -15.47
CA PHE A 97 -5.60 3.36 -14.40
C PHE A 97 -4.95 4.19 -13.27
N ALA A 98 -3.74 3.84 -12.85
CA ALA A 98 -3.01 4.60 -11.84
C ALA A 98 -2.66 6.01 -12.32
N ALA A 99 -2.23 6.16 -13.58
CA ALA A 99 -1.96 7.45 -14.19
C ALA A 99 -3.24 8.31 -14.28
N TYR A 100 -4.37 7.69 -14.63
CA TYR A 100 -5.68 8.34 -14.64
C TYR A 100 -6.07 8.87 -13.24
N LEU A 101 -5.99 8.03 -12.20
CA LEU A 101 -6.29 8.46 -10.83
C LEU A 101 -5.37 9.59 -10.35
N LEU A 102 -4.09 9.56 -10.74
CA LEU A 102 -3.14 10.62 -10.40
C LEU A 102 -3.49 11.95 -11.09
N GLY A 103 -3.81 11.91 -12.39
CA GLY A 103 -4.14 13.08 -13.19
C GLY A 103 -5.48 13.70 -12.80
N GLU A 104 -6.54 12.89 -12.81
CA GLU A 104 -7.93 13.33 -12.64
C GLU A 104 -8.32 13.46 -11.16
N ALA A 105 -8.07 12.41 -10.37
CA ALA A 105 -8.51 12.35 -8.97
C ALA A 105 -7.49 12.95 -7.98
N ARG A 106 -6.25 13.21 -8.44
CA ARG A 106 -5.11 13.58 -7.59
C ARG A 106 -4.87 12.55 -6.48
N VAL A 107 -5.00 11.27 -6.82
CA VAL A 107 -4.75 10.13 -5.91
C VAL A 107 -3.64 9.28 -6.50
N ALA A 108 -2.48 9.24 -5.82
CA ALA A 108 -1.36 8.41 -6.22
C ALA A 108 -1.52 6.98 -5.68
N VAL A 109 -1.46 5.99 -6.58
CA VAL A 109 -1.47 4.56 -6.28
C VAL A 109 -0.31 3.88 -7.01
N VAL A 110 0.05 2.65 -6.61
CA VAL A 110 1.12 1.90 -7.30
C VAL A 110 0.50 0.79 -8.15
N PRO A 111 0.76 0.72 -9.46
CA PRO A 111 0.33 -0.38 -10.31
C PRO A 111 0.81 -1.75 -9.82
N GLY A 112 -0.01 -2.76 -10.03
CA GLY A 112 0.23 -4.14 -9.59
C GLY A 112 1.28 -4.89 -10.42
N GLY A 113 1.61 -4.40 -11.62
CA GLY A 113 2.54 -5.05 -12.55
C GLY A 113 3.91 -5.34 -11.94
N GLY A 114 4.48 -4.38 -11.19
CA GLY A 114 5.75 -4.57 -10.46
C GLY A 114 5.70 -5.59 -9.32
N PHE A 115 4.51 -6.05 -8.95
CA PHE A 115 4.27 -7.10 -7.95
C PHE A 115 3.85 -8.44 -8.59
N GLY A 116 3.88 -8.55 -9.93
CA GLY A 116 3.43 -9.74 -10.65
C GLY A 116 1.90 -9.91 -10.70
N ALA A 117 1.14 -8.83 -10.46
CA ALA A 117 -0.32 -8.84 -10.47
C ALA A 117 -0.88 -7.69 -11.32
N PRO A 118 -0.90 -7.82 -12.65
CA PRO A 118 -1.20 -6.72 -13.59
C PRO A 118 -2.64 -6.18 -13.47
N ASN A 119 -3.53 -6.90 -12.81
CA ASN A 119 -4.94 -6.53 -12.63
C ASN A 119 -5.20 -5.71 -11.36
N ASN A 120 -4.16 -5.45 -10.56
CA ASN A 120 -4.30 -4.86 -9.23
C ASN A 120 -3.62 -3.50 -9.14
N ILE A 121 -3.99 -2.72 -8.14
CA ILE A 121 -3.25 -1.53 -7.69
C ILE A 121 -3.02 -1.64 -6.18
N ARG A 122 -1.96 -1.02 -5.67
CA ARG A 122 -1.62 -0.98 -4.24
C ARG A 122 -1.87 0.41 -3.67
N LEU A 123 -2.60 0.45 -2.56
CA LEU A 123 -2.80 1.66 -1.76
C LEU A 123 -2.27 1.44 -0.34
N SER A 124 -1.48 2.38 0.16
CA SER A 124 -1.09 2.43 1.57
C SER A 124 -2.14 3.19 2.37
N TYR A 125 -2.59 2.64 3.49
CA TYR A 125 -3.45 3.32 4.46
C TYR A 125 -2.68 3.77 5.72
N ALA A 126 -1.36 3.89 5.62
CA ALA A 126 -0.50 4.55 6.61
C ALA A 126 -0.55 6.07 6.50
N THR A 127 -1.75 6.64 6.63
CA THR A 127 -2.01 8.08 6.63
C THR A 127 -3.21 8.39 7.53
N SER A 128 -3.65 9.64 7.61
CA SER A 128 -4.80 10.05 8.42
C SER A 128 -6.11 9.46 7.88
N MET A 129 -7.07 9.20 8.78
CA MET A 129 -8.41 8.74 8.39
C MET A 129 -9.07 9.71 7.39
N ALA A 130 -8.95 11.01 7.63
CA ALA A 130 -9.49 12.03 6.74
C ALA A 130 -8.92 11.96 5.30
N ASN A 131 -7.62 11.65 5.15
CA ASN A 131 -7.03 11.46 3.83
C ASN A 131 -7.52 10.18 3.15
N ILE A 132 -7.75 9.11 3.93
CA ILE A 132 -8.30 7.85 3.42
C ILE A 132 -9.71 8.07 2.89
N GLU A 133 -10.59 8.65 3.69
CA GLU A 133 -11.98 8.94 3.31
C GLU A 133 -12.06 9.84 2.08
N LYS A 134 -11.28 10.93 2.07
CA LYS A 134 -11.19 11.84 0.92
C LYS A 134 -10.65 11.14 -0.33
N GLY A 135 -9.67 10.26 -0.18
CA GLY A 135 -9.12 9.47 -1.28
C GLY A 135 -10.16 8.53 -1.89
N ILE A 136 -10.93 7.83 -1.06
CA ILE A 136 -12.01 6.94 -1.50
C ILE A 136 -13.06 7.70 -2.30
N VAL A 137 -13.53 8.86 -1.79
CA VAL A 137 -14.51 9.71 -2.49
C VAL A 137 -14.00 10.12 -3.87
N ARG A 138 -12.74 10.59 -3.95
CA ARG A 138 -12.12 10.99 -5.23
C ARG A 138 -11.99 9.84 -6.22
N ILE A 139 -11.64 8.64 -5.75
CA ILE A 139 -11.58 7.45 -6.60
C ILE A 139 -12.99 7.11 -7.11
N ALA A 140 -13.99 7.12 -6.24
CA ALA A 140 -15.37 6.82 -6.61
C ALA A 140 -15.90 7.80 -7.68
N GLU A 141 -15.67 9.10 -7.49
CA GLU A 141 -16.03 10.15 -8.44
C GLU A 141 -15.31 9.97 -9.79
N ALA A 142 -14.02 9.64 -9.78
CA ALA A 142 -13.26 9.39 -11.00
C ALA A 142 -13.77 8.15 -11.75
N VAL A 143 -13.97 7.03 -11.05
CA VAL A 143 -14.52 5.81 -11.65
C VAL A 143 -15.92 6.05 -12.22
N GLY A 144 -16.74 6.89 -11.58
CA GLY A 144 -18.06 7.29 -12.07
C GLY A 144 -18.05 8.11 -13.36
N LYS A 145 -16.91 8.70 -13.74
CA LYS A 145 -16.74 9.43 -15.01
C LYS A 145 -16.30 8.55 -16.18
N LEU A 146 -15.96 7.28 -15.93
CA LEU A 146 -15.52 6.35 -16.97
C LEU A 146 -16.71 5.90 -17.83
N ALA A 147 -16.56 6.01 -19.15
CA ALA A 147 -17.53 5.58 -20.17
C ALA A 147 -17.15 4.22 -20.77
#